data_AF-A0A2D9TG36-F1
#
_entry.id   AF-A0A2D9TG36-F1
#
_cell.length_a   1.000
_cell.length_b   1.000
_cell.length_c   1.000
_cell.angle_alpha   90.00
_cell.angle_beta   90.00
_cell.angle_gamma   90.00
#
_symmetry.space_group_name_H-M   'P 1'
#
loop_
_entity.id
_entity.type
_entity.pdbx_description
1 polymer ?
#
loop_
_entity_poly.entity_id
_entity_poly.type
_entity_poly.pdbx_seq_one_letter_code
_entity_poly.pdbx_strand_id
1 'polypeptide(L)' 'MTPALWLLIFAILVSTAWVLTHLALLIGVLSSSEMSRNDKLIALVPPLTPWKAWIAGKKVGVVFWGLFIVAYAVIRIVAA' A
#
# COMPACT_ATOMS: atom_id res chain seq x y z
N MET A 1 -9.48 5.54 27.87
CA MET A 1 -9.66 5.87 26.44
C MET A 1 -10.88 5.14 25.93
N THR A 2 -11.71 5.77 25.08
CA THR A 2 -12.91 5.14 24.53
C THR A 2 -12.56 4.17 23.40
N PRO A 3 -13.39 3.14 23.12
CA PRO A 3 -13.20 2.25 21.96
C PRO A 3 -13.11 3.01 20.63
N ALA A 4 -13.90 4.07 20.48
CA ALA A 4 -13.88 4.93 19.29
C ALA A 4 -12.53 5.63 19.09
N LEU A 5 -11.90 6.12 20.16
CA LEU A 5 -10.58 6.75 20.08
C LEU A 5 -9.50 5.73 19.67
N TRP A 6 -9.57 4.48 20.16
CA TRP A 6 -8.67 3.42 19.73
C TRP A 6 -8.82 3.09 18.25
N LEU A 7 -10.05 2.92 17.76
CA LEU A 7 -10.32 2.65 16.34
C LEU A 7 -9.80 3.77 15.44
N LEU A 8 -9.93 5.03 15.85
CA LEU A 8 -9.35 6.16 15.13
C LEU A 8 -7.82 6.09 15.08
N ILE A 9 -7.17 5.83 16.20
CA ILE A 9 -5.69 5.70 16.25
C ILE A 9 -5.23 4.56 15.34
N PHE A 10 -5.87 3.39 15.41
CA PHE A 10 -5.55 2.27 14.53
C PHE A 10 -5.79 2.60 13.05
N ALA A 11 -6.88 3.28 12.71
CA ALA A 11 -7.14 3.71 11.34
C ALA A 11 -6.03 4.62 10.80
N ILE A 12 -5.53 5.55 11.63
CA ILE A 12 -4.42 6.43 11.28
C ILE A 12 -3.15 5.60 11.06
N LEU A 13 -2.78 4.75 12.02
CA LEU A 13 -1.56 3.94 11.94
C LEU A 13 -1.55 3.02 10.72
N VAL A 14 -2.66 2.33 10.45
CA VAL A 14 -2.80 1.43 9.29
C VAL A 14 -2.77 2.22 7.99
N SER A 15 -3.42 3.38 7.92
CA SER A 15 -3.38 4.25 6.74
C SER A 15 -1.96 4.76 6.46
N THR A 16 -1.23 5.20 7.50
CA THR A 16 0.17 5.61 7.37
C THR A 16 1.05 4.46 6.89
N ALA A 17 0.91 3.27 7.48
CA ALA A 17 1.65 2.08 7.06
C ALA A 17 1.34 1.70 5.60
N TRP A 18 0.07 1.82 5.19
CA TRP A 18 -0.35 1.58 3.81
C TRP A 18 0.32 2.54 2.82
N VAL A 19 0.32 3.86 3.12
CA VAL A 19 0.95 4.89 2.29
C VAL A 19 2.46 4.68 2.20
N LEU A 20 3.14 4.39 3.31
CA LEU A 20 4.57 4.12 3.32
C LEU A 20 4.93 2.88 2.50
N THR A 21 4.12 1.81 2.64
CA THR A 21 4.29 0.60 1.84
C THR A 21 4.09 0.89 0.36
N HIS A 22 3.08 1.69 0.00
CA HIS A 22 2.83 2.10 -1.36
C HIS A 22 4.02 2.87 -1.97
N LEU A 23 4.57 3.84 -1.23
CA LEU A 23 5.76 4.59 -1.65
C LEU A 23 6.98 3.69 -1.82
N ALA A 24 7.21 2.76 -0.89
CA ALA A 24 8.31 1.80 -0.98
C ALA A 24 8.18 0.90 -2.23
N LEU A 25 6.96 0.47 -2.56
CA LEU A 25 6.68 -0.29 -3.78
C LEU A 25 6.93 0.55 -5.04
N LEU A 26 6.47 1.80 -5.06
CA LEU A 26 6.68 2.72 -6.17
C LEU A 26 8.17 2.95 -6.40
N ILE A 27 8.94 3.29 -5.36
CA ILE A 27 10.39 3.45 -5.43
C ILE A 27 11.03 2.15 -5.93
N GLY A 28 10.58 1.00 -5.44
CA GLY A 28 11.05 -0.31 -5.87
C GLY A 28 10.86 -0.57 -7.37
N VAL A 29 9.77 -0.09 -7.98
CA VAL A 29 9.55 -0.16 -9.42
C VAL A 29 10.42 0.85 -10.17
N LEU A 30 10.47 2.10 -9.70
CA LEU A 30 11.20 3.18 -10.37
C LEU A 30 12.73 2.94 -10.37
N SER A 31 13.25 2.33 -9.30
CA SER A 31 14.66 1.98 -9.15
C SER A 31 15.06 0.68 -9.87
N SER A 32 14.12 -0.11 -10.38
CA SER A 32 14.42 -1.35 -11.09
C SER A 32 15.04 -1.08 -12.46
N SER A 33 16.15 -1.76 -12.77
CA SER A 33 16.80 -1.79 -14.09
C SER A 33 16.00 -2.59 -15.12
N GLU A 34 15.27 -3.61 -14.67
CA GLU A 34 14.50 -4.54 -15.50
C GLU A 34 13.17 -3.96 -15.99
N MET A 35 12.75 -2.82 -15.45
CA MET A 35 11.48 -2.18 -15.79
C MET A 35 11.63 -1.15 -16.89
N SER A 36 10.79 -1.27 -17.92
CA SER A 36 10.75 -0.29 -19.02
C SER A 36 10.24 1.07 -18.53
N ARG A 37 10.49 2.12 -19.31
CA ARG A 37 9.96 3.47 -19.03
C ARG A 37 8.42 3.46 -18.95
N ASN A 38 7.76 2.67 -19.80
CA ASN A 38 6.31 2.56 -19.80
C ASN A 38 5.80 1.87 -18.53
N ASP A 39 6.49 0.83 -18.05
CA ASP A 39 6.13 0.18 -16.77
C ASP A 39 6.23 1.13 -15.58
N LYS A 40 7.28 1.98 -15.57
CA LYS A 40 7.48 3.01 -14.55
C LYS A 40 6.37 4.07 -14.58
N LEU A 41 5.93 4.49 -15.77
CA LEU A 41 4.80 5.42 -15.92
C LEU A 41 3.48 4.80 -15.47
N ILE A 42 3.22 3.54 -15.83
CA ILE A 42 2.03 2.81 -15.39
C ILE A 42 2.00 2.69 -13.87
N ALA A 43 3.15 2.46 -13.24
CA ALA A 43 3.25 2.36 -11.79
C ALA A 43 2.95 3.66 -11.05
N LEU A 44 2.94 4.83 -11.71
CA LEU A 44 2.51 6.10 -11.11
C LEU A 44 0.99 6.16 -10.86
N VAL A 45 0.22 5.28 -11.50
CA VAL A 45 -1.21 5.12 -11.22
C VAL A 45 -1.36 4.28 -9.96
N PRO A 46 -1.87 4.82 -8.83
CA PRO A 46 -1.75 4.16 -7.53
C PRO A 46 -2.34 2.75 -7.44
N PRO A 47 -3.51 2.44 -8.06
CA PRO A 47 -4.00 1.06 -8.12
C PRO A 47 -3.10 0.09 -8.90
N LEU A 48 -2.26 0.58 -9.81
CA LEU A 48 -1.41 -0.23 -10.69
C LEU A 48 0.03 -0.39 -10.15
N THR A 49 0.44 0.45 -9.21
CA THR A 49 1.73 0.32 -8.51
C THR A 49 1.96 -1.08 -7.92
N PRO A 50 1.03 -1.67 -7.12
CA PRO A 50 1.24 -3.01 -6.56
C PRO A 50 1.34 -4.09 -7.64
N TRP A 51 0.62 -3.95 -8.75
CA TRP A 51 0.71 -4.87 -9.88
C TRP A 51 2.10 -4.84 -10.54
N LYS A 52 2.62 -3.64 -10.85
CA LYS A 52 3.97 -3.50 -11.42
C LYS A 52 5.06 -3.89 -10.43
N ALA A 53 4.88 -3.61 -9.14
CA ALA A 53 5.79 -4.05 -8.09
C ALA A 53 5.84 -5.58 -7.96
N TRP A 54 4.72 -6.27 -8.16
CA TRP A 54 4.67 -7.73 -8.20
C TRP A 54 5.53 -8.29 -9.34
N ILE A 55 5.36 -7.73 -10.54
CA ILE A 55 6.16 -8.10 -11.72
C ILE A 55 7.64 -7.81 -11.48
N ALA A 56 7.98 -6.71 -10.83
CA ALA A 56 9.35 -6.36 -10.42
C ALA A 56 9.89 -7.20 -9.23
N GLY A 57 9.19 -8.25 -8.82
CA GLY A 57 9.64 -9.20 -7.79
C GLY A 57 9.43 -8.74 -6.34
N LYS A 58 8.81 -7.58 -6.09
CA LYS A 58 8.58 -7.02 -4.75
C LYS A 58 7.34 -7.61 -4.04
N LYS A 59 7.16 -8.93 -4.15
CA LYS A 59 5.94 -9.65 -3.71
C LYS A 59 5.58 -9.42 -2.25
N VAL A 60 6.57 -9.44 -1.36
CA VAL A 60 6.36 -9.23 0.08
C VAL A 60 5.73 -7.87 0.36
N GLY A 61 6.22 -6.80 -0.29
CA GLY A 61 5.65 -5.47 -0.13
C GLY A 61 4.22 -5.38 -0.66
N VAL A 62 3.91 -6.08 -1.76
CA VAL A 62 2.54 -6.13 -2.31
C VAL A 62 1.58 -6.82 -1.35
N VAL A 63 2.01 -7.90 -0.70
CA VAL A 63 1.21 -8.58 0.33
C VAL A 63 0.92 -7.65 1.50
N PHE A 64 1.94 -6.95 2.04
CA PHE A 64 1.72 -5.98 3.12
C PHE A 64 0.79 -4.84 2.69
N TRP A 65 0.94 -4.32 1.47
CA TRP A 65 0.05 -3.30 0.93
C TRP A 65 -1.41 -3.78 0.91
N GLY A 66 -1.64 -5.02 0.47
CA GLY A 66 -2.95 -5.68 0.47
C GLY A 66 -3.51 -5.91 1.88
N LEU A 67 -2.66 -6.29 2.84
CA LEU A 67 -3.08 -6.48 4.23
C LEU A 67 -3.49 -5.15 4.86
N PHE A 68 -2.75 -4.06 4.63
CA PHE A 68 -3.10 -2.76 5.21
C PHE A 68 -4.38 -2.18 4.63
N ILE A 69 -4.63 -2.31 3.32
CA ILE A 69 -5.89 -1.83 2.74
C ILE A 69 -7.10 -2.62 3.28
N VAL A 70 -6.98 -3.94 3.43
CA VAL A 70 -8.03 -4.78 4.02
C VAL A 70 -8.25 -4.44 5.49
N ALA A 71 -7.19 -4.32 6.28
CA ALA A 71 -7.28 -3.95 7.69
C ALA A 71 -7.94 -2.57 7.86
N TYR A 72 -7.57 -1.59 7.03
CA TYR A 72 -8.20 -0.26 7.05
C TYR A 72 -9.69 -0.35 6.73
N ALA A 73 -10.07 -1.10 5.69
CA ALA A 73 -11.48 -1.29 5.33
C ALA A 73 -12.28 -1.91 6.48
N VAL A 74 -11.75 -2.94 7.14
CA VAL A 74 -12.37 -3.57 8.32
C VAL A 74 -12.54 -2.57 9.46
N ILE A 75 -11.51 -1.78 9.78
CA ILE A 75 -11.60 -0.74 10.83
C ILE A 75 -12.70 0.26 10.49
N ARG A 76 -12.81 0.70 9.23
CA ARG A 76 -13.84 1.66 8.79
C ARG A 76 -15.25 1.09 8.84
N ILE A 77 -15.43 -0.19 8.53
CA ILE A 77 -16.72 -0.87 8.64
C ILE A 77 -17.15 -1.03 10.11
N VAL A 78 -16.23 -1.41 10.99
CA VAL A 78 -16.52 -1.58 12.43
C VAL A 78 -16.75 -0.25 13.15
N ALA A 79 -16.13 0.83 12.68
CA ALA A 79 -16.25 2.17 13.26
C ALA A 79 -17.42 3.00 12.67
N ALA A 80 -18.13 2.49 11.66
CA ALA A 80 -19.31 3.11 11.07
C ALA A 80 -20.57 2.76 11.87
#